data_AF-A0A962LP10-F1
#
_entry.id   AF-A0A962LP10-F1
#
_cell.length_a   1.000
_cell.length_b   1.000
_cell.length_c   1.000
_cell.angle_alpha   90.00
_cell.angle_beta   90.00
_cell.angle_gamma   90.00
#
_symmetry.space_group_name_H-M   'P 1'
#
loop_
_entity.id
_entity.type
_entity.pdbx_description
1 polymer ?
#
loop_
_entity_poly.entity_id
_entity_poly.type
_entity_poly.pdbx_seq_one_letter_code
_entity_poly.pdbx_strand_id
1 'polypeptide(L)' 'MGKTWLAYELAQKACREGYTAQYIRLSQLLRELMVTKGDGRYPKLLANLAKVGVLILDNWA' A
#
# COMPACT_ATOMS: atom_id res chain seq x y z
N MET A 1 6.34 -16.08 7.35
CA MET A 1 5.67 -16.02 8.67
C MET A 1 6.01 -14.77 9.50
N GLY A 2 7.27 -14.33 9.64
CA GLY A 2 7.59 -13.16 10.49
C GLY A 2 7.27 -11.76 9.93
N LYS A 3 7.47 -11.53 8.62
CA LYS A 3 7.31 -10.18 8.02
C LYS A 3 5.86 -9.70 7.98
N THR A 4 4.90 -10.61 7.78
CA THR A 4 3.46 -10.30 7.75
C THR A 4 2.95 -9.88 9.13
N TRP A 5 3.46 -10.49 10.21
CA TRP A 5 3.07 -10.13 11.57
C TRP A 5 3.54 -8.71 11.92
N LEU A 6 4.79 -8.38 11.58
CA LEU A 6 5.33 -7.03 11.79
C LEU A 6 4.53 -5.96 11.01
N ALA A 7 4.15 -6.26 9.77
CA ALA A 7 3.28 -5.42 8.97
C ALA A 7 1.90 -5.21 9.64
N TYR A 8 1.31 -6.29 10.16
CA TYR A 8 0.00 -6.21 10.82
C TYR A 8 0.04 -5.40 12.11
N GLU A 9 1.04 -5.62 12.97
CA GLU A 9 1.23 -4.83 14.19
C GLU A 9 1.49 -3.34 13.90
N LEU A 10 2.30 -3.05 12.86
CA LEU A 10 2.53 -1.68 12.42
C LEU A 10 1.25 -1.00 11.93
N ALA A 11 0.46 -1.70 11.11
CA ALA A 11 -0.84 -1.20 10.63
C ALA A 11 -1.81 -0.96 11.80
N GLN A 12 -1.91 -1.91 12.72
CA GLN A 12 -2.76 -1.78 13.89
C GLN A 12 -2.34 -0.62 14.78
N LYS A 13 -1.03 -0.44 15.02
CA LYS A 13 -0.53 0.69 15.81
C LYS A 13 -0.86 2.02 15.13
N ALA A 14 -0.65 2.12 13.83
CA ALA A 14 -1.01 3.30 13.05
C ALA A 14 -2.51 3.63 13.16
N CYS A 15 -3.40 2.63 13.03
CA CYS A 15 -4.83 2.80 13.21
C CYS A 15 -5.19 3.28 14.64
N ARG A 16 -4.53 2.75 15.67
CA ARG A 16 -4.73 3.18 17.06
C ARG A 16 -4.29 4.63 17.32
N GLU A 17 -3.28 5.08 16.62
CA GLU A 17 -2.80 6.47 16.68
C GLU A 17 -3.61 7.42 15.77
N GLY A 18 -4.67 6.93 15.12
CA GLY A 18 -5.55 7.73 14.27
C GLY A 18 -5.08 7.88 12.82
N TYR A 19 -4.01 7.18 12.43
CA TYR A 19 -3.53 7.14 11.05
C TYR A 19 -4.28 6.10 10.23
N THR A 20 -4.48 6.39 8.95
CA THR A 20 -4.93 5.40 7.97
C THR A 20 -3.76 4.49 7.60
N ALA A 21 -3.94 3.18 7.73
CA ALA A 21 -2.97 2.19 7.31
C ALA A 21 -3.50 1.38 6.11
N GLN A 22 -2.67 1.16 5.10
CA GLN A 22 -3.03 0.34 3.94
C GLN A 22 -1.92 -0.66 3.61
N TYR A 23 -2.30 -1.91 3.43
CA TYR A 23 -1.43 -2.98 2.98
C TYR A 23 -1.62 -3.23 1.48
N ILE A 24 -0.54 -3.22 0.71
CA ILE A 24 -0.58 -3.46 -0.73
C ILE A 24 0.55 -4.41 -1.13
N ARG A 25 0.22 -5.38 -1.97
CA ARG A 25 1.22 -6.24 -2.61
C ARG A 25 1.93 -5.49 -3.72
N LEU A 26 3.25 -5.41 -3.63
CA LEU A 26 4.10 -4.70 -4.59
C LEU A 26 3.92 -5.24 -6.01
N SER A 27 3.82 -6.56 -6.17
CA SER A 27 3.59 -7.21 -7.46
C SER A 27 2.24 -6.85 -8.11
N GLN A 28 1.20 -6.64 -7.30
CA GLN A 28 -0.10 -6.18 -7.78
C GLN A 28 -0.05 -4.69 -8.14
N LEU A 29 0.55 -3.87 -7.26
CA LEU A 29 0.73 -2.44 -7.51
C LEU A 29 1.50 -2.20 -8.81
N LEU A 30 2.65 -2.85 -8.99
CA LEU A 30 3.45 -2.72 -10.22
C LEU A 30 2.68 -3.14 -11.48
N ARG A 31 1.85 -4.17 -11.38
CA ARG A 31 1.00 -4.61 -12.50
C ARG A 31 -0.06 -3.57 -12.84
N GLU A 32 -0.74 -3.02 -11.85
CA GLU A 32 -1.70 -1.92 -12.03
C GLU A 32 -1.02 -0.67 -12.60
N LEU A 33 0.18 -0.33 -12.13
CA LEU A 33 0.99 0.78 -12.65
C LEU A 33 1.42 0.55 -14.11
N MET A 34 1.75 -0.69 -14.48
CA MET A 34 2.09 -1.06 -15.87
C MET A 34 0.88 -0.95 -16.81
N VAL A 35 -0.30 -1.39 -16.36
CA VAL A 35 -1.54 -1.34 -17.16
C VAL A 35 -2.06 0.09 -17.30
N THR A 36 -1.97 0.89 -16.24
CA THR A 36 -2.56 2.25 -16.20
C THR A 36 -1.63 3.35 -16.72
N LYS A 37 -0.37 3.03 -17.06
CA LYS A 37 0.62 4.00 -17.56
C LYS A 37 0.17 4.77 -18.81
N GLY A 38 -0.82 4.27 -19.56
CA GLY A 38 -1.41 4.93 -20.72
C GLY A 38 -2.81 5.53 -20.53
N ASP A 39 -3.48 5.27 -19.40
CA ASP A 39 -4.93 5.51 -19.24
C ASP A 39 -5.27 6.68 -18.29
N GLY A 40 -4.26 7.43 -17.81
CA GLY A 40 -4.45 8.60 -16.94
C GLY A 40 -4.99 8.32 -15.54
N ARG A 41 -5.23 7.05 -15.18
CA ARG A 41 -5.65 6.61 -13.83
C ARG A 41 -4.48 6.52 -12.84
N TYR A 42 -3.26 6.52 -13.36
CA TYR A 42 -2.01 6.42 -12.60
C TYR A 42 -1.84 7.53 -11.54
N PRO A 43 -2.01 8.83 -11.86
CA PRO A 43 -1.93 9.91 -10.87
C PRO A 43 -2.99 9.80 -9.78
N LYS A 44 -4.20 9.32 -10.12
CA LYS A 44 -5.30 9.16 -9.17
C LYS A 44 -5.02 8.06 -8.15
N LEU A 45 -4.44 6.93 -8.60
CA LEU A 45 -3.99 5.87 -7.72
C LEU A 45 -2.92 6.38 -6.75
N LEU A 46 -1.87 7.03 -7.27
CA LEU A 46 -0.80 7.59 -6.44
C LEU A 46 -1.31 8.66 -5.46
N ALA A 47 -2.21 9.54 -5.89
CA ALA A 47 -2.82 10.55 -5.02
C ALA A 47 -3.65 9.93 -3.89
N ASN A 48 -4.27 8.77 -4.12
CA ASN A 48 -4.97 8.05 -3.06
C ASN A 48 -3.99 7.39 -2.08
N LEU A 49 -2.92 6.79 -2.59
CA LEU A 49 -1.87 6.20 -1.75
C LEU A 49 -1.14 7.24 -0.91
N ALA A 50 -0.93 8.44 -1.44
CA ALA A 50 -0.29 9.55 -0.73
C ALA A 50 -1.13 10.09 0.44
N LYS A 51 -2.44 9.80 0.49
CA LYS A 51 -3.33 10.17 1.61
C LYS A 51 -3.27 9.16 2.76
N VAL A 52 -2.65 8.00 2.53
CA VAL A 52 -2.52 6.96 3.55
C VAL A 52 -1.37 7.34 4.48
N GLY A 53 -1.64 7.44 5.78
CA GLY A 53 -0.62 7.78 6.77
C GLY A 53 0.48 6.71 6.88
N VAL A 54 0.11 5.43 6.75
CA VAL A 54 1.04 4.30 6.78
C VAL A 54 0.77 3.34 5.62
N LEU A 55 1.66 3.33 4.64
CA LEU A 55 1.61 2.42 3.50
C LEU A 55 2.59 1.26 3.70
N ILE A 56 2.07 0.04 3.72
CA ILE A 56 2.87 -1.18 3.81
C ILE A 56 2.91 -1.84 2.44
N LEU A 57 4.11 -1.92 1.87
CA LEU A 57 4.38 -2.58 0.61
C LEU A 57 5.06 -3.93 0.86
N ASP A 58 4.37 -5.00 0.52
CA ASP A 58 4.89 -6.35 0.67
C ASP A 58 5.17 -6.99 -0.70
N ASN A 59 6.36 -7.56 -0.85
CA ASN A 59 6.79 -8.24 -2.08
C ASN A 59 6.94 -9.75 -1.85
N TRP A 60 6.04 -10.38 -1.10
CA TRP A 60 6.07 -11.83 -0.94
C TRP A 60 6.00 -12.50 -2.32
N ALA A 61 7.14 -12.99 -2.77
CA ALA A 61 7.35 -13.88 -3.89
C ALA A 61 7.87 -15.19 -3.32
#